data_AF-A0A402CXN1-F1
#
_entry.id   AF-A0A402CXN1-F1
#
_cell.length_a   1.000
_cell.length_b   1.000
_cell.length_c   1.000
_cell.angle_alpha   90.00
_cell.angle_beta   90.00
_cell.angle_gamma   90.00
#
_symmetry.space_group_name_H-M   'P 1'
#
loop_
_entity.id
_entity.type
_entity.pdbx_description
1 polymer ?
#
loop_
_entity_poly.entity_id
_entity_poly.type
_entity_poly.pdbx_seq_one_letter_code
_entity_poly.pdbx_strand_id
1 'polypeptide(L)'
;MRAFRAIAASAFLLATAVPAMAKPATQPDLLLIVYASEKGDGQMALTYPAVAPKAQVSRDIAALQSSTGWAIKGLTITEDVAPVQGATQKMTSAVFTASGAVPAAGQYFPIEPIIDALRPYPQVAITYFVTPKFQFHGLRGYDGKDVSITLDQHGSTYSYRVLIHDPHYRKLNLPLYQPSEASVQSARQNNSGHAPIRFWQVALIAAVAAIAGGLVYMAMARNA
;
A
#
# COMPACT_ATOMS: atom_id res chain seq x y z
N MET A 1 -9.49 -43.08 62.41
CA MET A 1 -9.60 -41.66 62.06
C MET A 1 -8.47 -41.30 61.10
N ARG A 2 -8.82 -40.72 59.95
CA ARG A 2 -7.94 -40.41 58.81
C ARG A 2 -7.25 -39.07 59.01
N ALA A 3 -6.00 -38.94 58.55
CA ALA A 3 -5.48 -37.70 57.95
C ALA A 3 -4.16 -37.97 57.20
N PHE A 4 -4.27 -38.26 55.90
CA PHE A 4 -3.16 -38.11 54.94
C PHE A 4 -3.29 -36.71 54.31
N ARG A 5 -2.24 -35.89 54.41
CA ARG A 5 -2.16 -34.59 53.72
C ARG A 5 -1.41 -34.78 52.41
N ALA A 6 -2.11 -34.55 51.29
CA ALA A 6 -1.54 -34.54 49.95
C ALA A 6 -0.88 -33.18 49.65
N ILE A 7 0.33 -33.22 49.11
CA ILE A 7 1.06 -32.06 48.60
C ILE A 7 0.66 -31.88 47.13
N ALA A 8 0.01 -30.77 46.81
CA ALA A 8 -0.34 -30.41 45.44
C ALA A 8 0.85 -29.74 44.75
N ALA A 9 1.37 -30.37 43.70
CA ALA A 9 2.38 -29.78 42.83
C ALA A 9 1.69 -28.97 41.72
N SER A 10 1.82 -27.65 41.77
CA SER A 10 1.39 -26.75 40.69
C SER A 10 2.44 -26.73 39.59
N ALA A 11 2.12 -27.35 38.44
CA ALA A 11 2.92 -27.25 37.23
C ALA A 11 2.60 -25.93 36.50
N PHE A 12 3.58 -25.02 36.46
CA PHE A 12 3.52 -23.78 35.69
C PHE A 12 3.90 -24.09 34.23
N LEU A 13 2.92 -24.11 33.32
CA LEU A 13 3.14 -24.19 31.88
C LEU A 13 3.55 -22.81 31.37
N LEU A 14 4.85 -22.57 31.20
CA LEU A 14 5.33 -21.44 30.40
C LEU A 14 5.04 -21.72 28.92
N ALA A 15 3.97 -21.12 28.39
CA ALA A 15 3.76 -21.03 26.96
C ALA A 15 4.81 -20.08 26.37
N THR A 16 5.83 -20.64 25.72
CA THR A 16 6.78 -19.87 24.91
C THR A 16 6.03 -19.35 23.67
N ALA A 17 5.56 -18.10 23.73
CA ALA A 17 5.11 -17.40 22.55
C ALA A 17 6.31 -17.24 21.61
N VAL A 18 6.32 -17.99 20.51
CA VAL A 18 7.29 -17.79 19.44
C VAL A 18 7.05 -16.38 18.88
N PRO A 19 8.03 -15.46 18.93
CA PRO A 19 7.84 -14.14 18.37
C PRO A 19 7.62 -14.29 16.86
N ALA A 20 6.49 -13.79 16.37
CA ALA A 20 6.24 -13.66 14.95
C ALA A 20 7.37 -12.83 14.34
N MET A 21 8.14 -13.45 13.44
CA MET A 21 9.25 -12.81 12.76
C MET A 21 8.71 -11.57 12.04
N ALA A 22 9.15 -10.38 12.46
CA ALA A 22 8.67 -9.12 11.90
C ALA A 22 9.04 -9.03 10.41
N LYS A 23 8.05 -8.75 9.57
CA LYS A 23 8.20 -8.57 8.13
C LYS A 23 9.18 -7.41 7.85
N PRO A 24 10.18 -7.57 6.96
CA PRO A 24 11.01 -6.46 6.52
C PRO A 24 10.12 -5.36 5.88
N ALA A 25 10.31 -4.11 6.30
CA ALA A 25 9.45 -2.96 5.95
C ALA A 25 9.36 -2.63 4.44
N THR A 26 10.09 -3.33 3.59
CA THR A 26 10.20 -3.10 2.14
C THR A 26 9.59 -4.20 1.28
N GLN A 27 9.14 -5.32 1.87
CA GLN A 27 8.55 -6.42 1.10
C GLN A 27 7.05 -6.19 0.94
N PRO A 28 6.48 -6.26 -0.29
CA PRO A 28 5.03 -6.15 -0.47
C PRO A 28 4.31 -7.33 0.18
N ASP A 29 3.06 -7.13 0.63
CA ASP A 29 2.17 -8.21 1.05
C ASP A 29 1.72 -9.07 -0.13
N LEU A 30 1.73 -8.48 -1.32
CA LEU A 30 1.26 -9.10 -2.54
C LEU A 30 1.94 -8.45 -3.74
N LEU A 31 2.44 -9.28 -4.66
CA LEU A 31 3.05 -8.85 -5.91
C LEU A 31 2.21 -9.35 -7.08
N LEU A 32 1.72 -8.45 -7.92
CA LEU A 32 1.12 -8.75 -9.21
C LEU A 32 2.12 -8.43 -10.33
N ILE A 33 2.50 -9.44 -11.09
CA ILE A 33 3.30 -9.29 -12.30
C ILE A 33 2.38 -9.43 -13.51
N VAL A 34 2.50 -8.50 -14.46
CA VAL A 34 1.72 -8.50 -15.70
C VAL A 34 2.66 -8.43 -16.90
N TYR A 35 2.64 -9.47 -17.72
CA TYR A 35 3.31 -9.50 -19.02
C TYR A 35 2.27 -9.14 -20.09
N ALA A 36 2.33 -7.89 -20.55
CA ALA A 36 1.41 -7.41 -21.58
C ALA A 36 1.73 -8.07 -22.92
N SER A 37 0.70 -8.60 -23.59
CA SER A 37 0.76 -9.02 -24.99
C SER A 37 0.15 -7.93 -25.87
N GLU A 38 0.78 -7.61 -27.01
CA GLU A 38 0.21 -6.66 -27.98
C GLU A 38 -1.07 -7.19 -28.64
N LYS A 39 -1.23 -8.52 -28.71
CA LYS A 39 -2.37 -9.19 -29.33
C LYS A 39 -2.74 -10.42 -28.50
N GLY A 40 -3.85 -10.33 -27.76
CA GLY A 40 -4.45 -11.47 -27.07
C GLY A 40 -4.29 -11.42 -25.55
N ASP A 41 -4.12 -12.59 -24.96
CA ASP A 41 -4.14 -12.77 -23.51
C ASP A 41 -2.77 -12.37 -22.92
N GLY A 42 -2.78 -11.54 -21.88
CA GLY A 42 -1.58 -11.25 -21.09
C GLY A 42 -1.34 -12.36 -20.07
N GLN A 43 -0.08 -12.68 -19.81
CA GLN A 43 0.27 -13.61 -18.74
C GLN A 43 0.42 -12.83 -17.42
N MET A 44 -0.13 -13.38 -16.35
CA MET A 44 -0.10 -12.76 -15.03
C MET A 44 0.40 -13.74 -13.98
N ALA A 45 1.07 -13.21 -12.98
CA ALA A 45 1.45 -13.93 -11.78
C ALA A 45 1.12 -13.11 -10.54
N LEU A 46 0.37 -13.72 -9.62
CA LEU A 46 0.02 -13.16 -8.32
C LEU A 46 0.78 -13.92 -7.24
N THR A 47 1.69 -13.25 -6.56
CA THR A 47 2.62 -13.88 -5.61
C THR A 47 2.41 -13.35 -4.19
N TYR A 48 2.32 -14.29 -3.25
CA TYR A 48 2.19 -14.07 -1.82
C TYR A 48 3.54 -14.40 -1.17
N PRO A 49 4.11 -13.52 -0.33
CA PRO A 49 5.42 -13.75 0.28
C PRO A 49 5.46 -14.93 1.27
N ALA A 50 4.30 -15.42 1.69
CA ALA A 50 4.13 -16.61 2.52
C ALA A 50 3.13 -17.58 1.89
N VAL A 51 3.04 -18.78 2.44
CA VAL A 51 2.04 -19.78 2.03
C VAL A 51 0.64 -19.25 2.32
N ALA A 52 -0.16 -19.09 1.27
CA ALA A 52 -1.54 -18.65 1.32
C ALA A 52 -2.49 -19.83 1.05
N PRO A 53 -3.59 -19.99 1.80
CA PRO A 53 -4.59 -21.01 1.52
C PRO A 53 -5.15 -20.88 0.10
N LYS A 54 -5.31 -22.00 -0.63
CA LYS A 54 -5.88 -22.00 -1.98
C LYS A 54 -7.23 -21.28 -2.07
N ALA A 55 -8.07 -21.41 -1.04
CA ALA A 55 -9.35 -20.70 -0.98
C ALA A 55 -9.21 -19.17 -0.90
N GLN A 56 -8.15 -18.66 -0.26
CA GLN A 56 -7.84 -17.23 -0.27
C GLN A 56 -7.41 -16.78 -1.67
N VAL A 57 -6.47 -17.51 -2.27
CA VAL A 57 -5.99 -17.23 -3.63
C VAL A 57 -7.15 -17.22 -4.64
N SER A 58 -8.04 -18.21 -4.59
CA SER A 58 -9.21 -18.26 -5.48
C SER A 58 -10.18 -17.09 -5.27
N ARG A 59 -10.38 -16.62 -4.04
CA ARG A 59 -11.21 -15.44 -3.76
C ARG A 59 -10.59 -14.18 -4.34
N ASP A 60 -9.27 -14.02 -4.20
CA ASP A 60 -8.57 -12.83 -4.69
C ASP A 60 -8.56 -12.78 -6.23
N ILE A 61 -8.39 -13.94 -6.88
CA ILE A 61 -8.54 -14.06 -8.34
C ILE A 61 -9.97 -13.72 -8.79
N ALA A 62 -10.99 -14.21 -8.07
CA ALA A 62 -12.39 -13.87 -8.37
C ALA A 62 -12.68 -12.37 -8.16
N ALA A 63 -12.11 -11.76 -7.11
CA ALA A 63 -12.21 -10.33 -6.86
C ALA A 63 -11.55 -9.52 -7.98
N LEU A 64 -10.36 -9.93 -8.45
CA LEU A 64 -9.70 -9.34 -9.60
C LEU A 64 -10.58 -9.42 -10.84
N GLN A 65 -11.10 -10.61 -11.17
CA GLN A 65 -11.99 -10.79 -12.31
C GLN A 65 -13.24 -9.89 -12.22
N SER A 66 -13.87 -9.82 -11.05
CA SER A 66 -15.08 -8.99 -10.86
C SER A 66 -14.81 -7.49 -10.97
N SER A 67 -13.66 -7.03 -10.45
CA SER A 67 -13.34 -5.60 -10.38
C SER A 67 -12.80 -5.07 -11.71
N THR A 68 -11.96 -5.87 -12.37
CA THR A 68 -11.27 -5.48 -13.61
C THR A 68 -12.06 -5.85 -14.88
N GLY A 69 -13.00 -6.79 -14.78
CA GLY A 69 -13.67 -7.37 -15.95
C GLY A 69 -12.79 -8.32 -16.77
N TRP A 70 -11.61 -8.70 -16.27
CA TRP A 70 -10.70 -9.59 -17.00
C TRP A 70 -11.27 -10.98 -17.19
N ALA A 71 -11.12 -11.53 -18.39
CA ALA A 71 -11.42 -12.93 -18.66
C ALA A 71 -10.22 -13.81 -18.25
N ILE A 72 -10.22 -14.27 -17.00
CA ILE A 72 -9.13 -15.09 -16.43
C ILE A 72 -9.27 -16.55 -16.86
N LYS A 73 -8.16 -17.15 -17.32
CA LYS A 73 -8.08 -18.55 -17.76
C LYS A 73 -6.80 -19.21 -17.26
N GLY A 74 -6.79 -20.55 -17.22
CA GLY A 74 -5.57 -21.33 -16.95
C GLY A 74 -4.97 -21.12 -15.57
N LEU A 75 -5.78 -20.79 -14.55
CA LEU A 75 -5.31 -20.56 -13.18
C LEU A 75 -4.57 -21.80 -12.64
N THR A 76 -3.30 -21.61 -12.32
CA THR A 76 -2.43 -22.59 -11.68
C THR A 76 -1.90 -22.00 -10.37
N ILE A 77 -2.09 -22.72 -9.26
CA ILE A 77 -1.61 -22.29 -7.94
C ILE A 77 -0.49 -23.23 -7.49
N THR A 78 0.69 -22.68 -7.22
CA THR A 78 1.86 -23.43 -6.73
C THR A 78 2.36 -22.88 -5.40
N GLU A 79 3.08 -23.72 -4.67
CA GLU A 79 3.73 -23.38 -3.41
C GLU A 79 5.19 -23.80 -3.50
N ASP A 80 6.08 -22.84 -3.72
CA ASP A 80 7.49 -23.07 -3.99
C ASP A 80 8.37 -22.17 -3.15
N VAL A 81 9.65 -22.52 -3.04
CA VAL A 81 10.65 -21.65 -2.40
C VAL A 81 10.87 -20.43 -3.30
N ALA A 82 11.05 -19.25 -2.69
CA ALA A 82 11.35 -18.05 -3.45
C ALA A 82 12.53 -18.28 -4.41
N PRO A 83 12.47 -17.80 -5.67
CA PRO A 83 13.56 -17.94 -6.64
C PRO A 83 14.70 -16.95 -6.36
N VAL A 84 15.10 -16.84 -5.09
CA VAL A 84 16.16 -15.97 -4.59
C VAL A 84 17.20 -16.85 -3.92
N GLN A 85 18.47 -16.60 -4.21
CA GLN A 85 19.56 -17.40 -3.67
C GLN A 85 19.53 -17.41 -2.14
N GLY A 86 19.56 -18.60 -1.53
CA GLY A 86 19.53 -18.77 -0.08
C GLY A 86 18.14 -18.66 0.55
N ALA A 87 17.08 -18.43 -0.23
CA ALA A 87 15.72 -18.49 0.30
C ALA A 87 15.37 -19.92 0.73
N THR A 88 14.74 -20.02 1.90
CA THR A 88 14.21 -21.29 2.44
C THR A 88 12.71 -21.21 2.68
N GLN A 89 12.15 -20.01 2.70
CA GLN A 89 10.74 -19.77 2.93
C GLN A 89 9.92 -20.06 1.67
N LYS A 90 8.83 -20.81 1.86
CA LYS A 90 7.84 -21.06 0.81
C LYS A 90 6.94 -19.84 0.61
N MET A 91 6.62 -19.58 -0.65
CA MET A 91 5.65 -18.60 -1.12
C MET A 91 4.55 -19.30 -1.92
N THR A 92 3.37 -18.68 -1.98
CA THR A 92 2.32 -19.11 -2.90
C THR A 92 2.33 -18.24 -4.13
N SER A 93 2.22 -18.85 -5.31
CA SER A 93 2.08 -18.14 -6.58
C SER A 93 0.86 -18.64 -7.34
N ALA A 94 0.11 -17.73 -7.95
CA ALA A 94 -0.98 -18.02 -8.86
C ALA A 94 -0.65 -17.46 -10.23
N VAL A 95 -0.51 -18.34 -11.22
CA VAL A 95 -0.23 -17.96 -12.61
C VAL A 95 -1.49 -18.18 -13.44
N PHE A 96 -1.82 -17.23 -14.28
CA PHE A 96 -3.01 -17.28 -15.13
C PHE A 96 -2.82 -16.40 -16.37
N THR A 97 -3.72 -16.54 -17.34
CA THR A 97 -3.83 -15.63 -18.47
C THR A 97 -5.08 -14.78 -18.35
N ALA A 98 -5.02 -13.54 -18.83
CA ALA A 98 -6.14 -12.61 -18.78
C ALA A 98 -6.27 -11.83 -20.09
N SER A 99 -7.45 -11.88 -20.70
CA SER A 99 -7.80 -11.00 -21.83
C SER A 99 -8.25 -9.63 -21.31
N GLY A 100 -7.85 -8.55 -21.98
CA GLY A 100 -8.27 -7.17 -21.64
C GLY A 100 -7.46 -6.51 -20.51
N ALA A 101 -6.36 -7.12 -20.09
CA ALA A 101 -5.47 -6.62 -19.04
C ALA A 101 -4.85 -5.25 -19.33
N VAL A 102 -4.26 -5.14 -20.53
CA VAL A 102 -3.64 -3.91 -21.02
C VAL A 102 -4.40 -3.54 -22.29
N PRO A 103 -5.06 -2.36 -22.34
CA PRO A 103 -5.75 -1.96 -23.56
C PRO A 103 -4.72 -1.82 -24.69
N ALA A 104 -4.97 -2.41 -25.86
CA ALA A 104 -4.04 -2.37 -26.99
C ALA A 104 -3.74 -0.94 -27.50
N ALA A 105 -4.68 -0.01 -27.27
CA ALA A 105 -4.53 1.42 -27.54
C ALA A 105 -4.27 2.26 -26.28
N GLY A 106 -4.20 1.61 -25.11
CA GLY A 106 -4.09 2.26 -23.82
C GLY A 106 -2.66 2.67 -23.55
N GLN A 107 -2.43 3.97 -23.37
CA GLN A 107 -1.16 4.52 -22.90
C GLN A 107 -1.03 4.46 -21.36
N TYR A 108 -1.89 3.71 -20.69
CA TYR A 108 -1.94 3.59 -19.24
C TYR A 108 -2.41 2.20 -18.82
N PHE A 109 -2.14 1.85 -17.57
CA PHE A 109 -2.59 0.62 -16.95
C PHE A 109 -3.63 0.95 -15.86
N PRO A 110 -4.88 0.46 -15.94
CA PRO A 110 -5.93 0.83 -14.99
C PRO A 110 -5.70 0.14 -13.64
N ILE A 111 -5.08 0.86 -12.70
CA ILE A 111 -4.74 0.32 -11.39
C ILE A 111 -5.88 0.37 -10.37
N GLU A 112 -6.82 1.32 -10.47
CA GLU A 112 -7.95 1.44 -9.52
C GLU A 112 -8.71 0.12 -9.30
N PRO A 113 -9.19 -0.59 -10.35
CA PRO A 113 -9.91 -1.85 -10.13
C PRO A 113 -9.03 -2.95 -9.52
N ILE A 114 -7.71 -2.90 -9.73
CA ILE A 114 -6.77 -3.85 -9.13
C ILE A 114 -6.61 -3.57 -7.64
N ILE A 115 -6.47 -2.30 -7.27
CA ILE A 115 -6.37 -1.86 -5.87
C ILE A 115 -7.67 -2.21 -5.13
N ASP A 116 -8.83 -2.00 -5.75
CA ASP A 116 -10.14 -2.36 -5.17
C ASP A 116 -10.28 -3.87 -4.92
N ALA A 117 -9.84 -4.70 -5.85
CA ALA A 117 -9.84 -6.15 -5.68
C ALA A 117 -8.90 -6.61 -4.57
N LEU A 118 -7.76 -5.91 -4.40
CA LEU A 118 -6.67 -6.28 -3.51
C LEU A 118 -6.61 -5.41 -2.24
N ARG A 119 -7.69 -4.68 -1.95
CA ARG A 119 -7.80 -3.83 -0.75
C ARG A 119 -7.50 -4.49 0.60
N PRO A 120 -7.64 -5.83 0.80
CA PRO A 120 -7.23 -6.45 2.06
C PRO A 120 -5.71 -6.42 2.32
N TYR A 121 -4.89 -6.12 1.31
CA TYR A 121 -3.44 -6.13 1.38
C TYR A 121 -2.90 -4.71 1.60
N PRO A 122 -2.27 -4.41 2.75
CA PRO A 122 -1.77 -3.06 3.03
C PRO A 122 -0.76 -2.56 2.01
N GLN A 123 0.14 -3.43 1.54
CA GLN A 123 1.15 -3.08 0.56
C GLN A 123 1.09 -3.98 -0.67
N VAL A 124 0.68 -3.41 -1.80
CA VAL A 124 0.59 -4.11 -3.08
C VAL A 124 1.64 -3.56 -4.04
N ALA A 125 2.44 -4.44 -4.62
CA ALA A 125 3.33 -4.12 -5.72
C ALA A 125 2.73 -4.63 -7.03
N ILE A 126 2.73 -3.79 -8.06
CA ILE A 126 2.25 -4.17 -9.38
C ILE A 126 3.34 -3.84 -10.40
N THR A 127 3.95 -4.87 -10.98
CA THR A 127 4.98 -4.72 -12.01
C THR A 127 4.41 -5.16 -13.33
N TYR A 128 4.40 -4.27 -14.32
CA TYR A 128 3.96 -4.63 -15.66
C TYR A 128 5.02 -4.30 -16.73
N PHE A 129 5.19 -5.25 -17.65
CA PHE A 129 6.13 -5.19 -18.74
C PHE A 129 5.39 -4.84 -20.02
N VAL A 130 5.89 -3.83 -20.74
CA VAL A 130 5.31 -3.35 -22.00
C VAL A 130 6.33 -3.39 -23.13
N THR A 131 5.89 -3.14 -24.37
CA THR A 131 6.79 -3.09 -25.51
C THR A 131 7.54 -1.74 -25.58
N PRO A 132 8.73 -1.68 -26.22
CA PRO A 132 9.58 -0.48 -26.18
C PRO A 132 8.95 0.80 -26.74
N LYS A 133 7.91 0.71 -27.58
CA LYS A 133 7.22 1.87 -28.17
C LYS A 133 6.08 2.39 -27.30
N PHE A 134 5.85 1.79 -26.14
CA PHE A 134 4.78 2.17 -25.23
C PHE A 134 5.10 3.51 -24.54
N GLN A 135 4.30 4.53 -24.82
CA GLN A 135 4.38 5.82 -24.15
C GLN A 135 3.41 5.82 -22.96
N PHE A 136 3.95 5.86 -21.75
CA PHE A 136 3.12 5.84 -20.55
C PHE A 136 2.64 7.25 -20.15
N HIS A 137 1.32 7.40 -20.12
CA HIS A 137 0.59 8.61 -19.73
C HIS A 137 -0.26 8.44 -18.47
N GLY A 138 -0.25 7.26 -17.84
CA GLY A 138 -1.05 6.99 -16.65
C GLY A 138 -0.58 7.75 -15.40
N LEU A 139 -1.29 7.49 -14.30
CA LEU A 139 -0.95 8.00 -12.97
C LEU A 139 0.47 7.58 -12.55
N ARG A 140 1.32 8.53 -12.14
CA ARG A 140 2.69 8.24 -11.68
C ARG A 140 2.82 8.35 -10.17
N GLY A 141 2.08 9.28 -9.58
CA GLY A 141 2.12 9.55 -8.16
C GLY A 141 0.75 10.03 -7.70
N TYR A 142 0.30 9.48 -6.57
CA TYR A 142 -0.91 9.91 -5.90
C TYR A 142 -0.73 9.72 -4.40
N ASP A 143 -1.15 10.71 -3.63
CA ASP A 143 -1.12 10.63 -2.17
C ASP A 143 -2.45 11.14 -1.63
N GLY A 144 -3.26 10.18 -1.19
CA GLY A 144 -4.60 10.42 -0.65
C GLY A 144 -4.75 9.80 0.72
N LYS A 145 -5.85 10.14 1.40
CA LYS A 145 -6.15 9.62 2.74
C LYS A 145 -6.31 8.09 2.80
N ASP A 146 -6.76 7.48 1.70
CA ASP A 146 -7.12 6.07 1.65
C ASP A 146 -5.99 5.23 1.04
N VAL A 147 -5.23 5.80 0.10
CA VAL A 147 -4.11 5.13 -0.59
C VAL A 147 -3.01 6.11 -0.99
N SER A 148 -1.77 5.63 -0.99
CA SER A 148 -0.63 6.28 -1.65
C SER A 148 -0.10 5.38 -2.77
N ILE A 149 0.26 5.98 -3.90
CA ILE A 149 0.69 5.29 -5.11
C ILE A 149 1.96 5.98 -5.62
N THR A 150 2.99 5.20 -5.87
CA THR A 150 4.21 5.66 -6.54
C THR A 150 4.56 4.72 -7.68
N LEU A 151 4.94 5.27 -8.83
CA LEU A 151 5.39 4.53 -9.98
C LEU A 151 6.90 4.71 -10.19
N ASP A 152 7.61 3.61 -10.29
CA ASP A 152 8.99 3.55 -10.73
C ASP A 152 9.08 2.98 -12.14
N GLN A 153 9.83 3.65 -13.01
CA GLN A 153 10.01 3.23 -14.39
C GLN A 153 11.48 2.87 -14.65
N HIS A 154 11.71 1.67 -15.18
CA HIS A 154 13.01 1.21 -15.63
C HIS A 154 12.89 0.58 -17.03
N GLY A 155 13.26 1.35 -18.06
CA GLY A 155 13.12 0.94 -19.45
C GLY A 155 11.66 0.66 -19.82
N SER A 156 11.37 -0.59 -20.20
CA SER A 156 10.03 -1.08 -20.56
C SER A 156 9.29 -1.75 -19.39
N THR A 157 9.78 -1.56 -18.16
CA THR A 157 9.19 -2.08 -16.93
C THR A 157 8.66 -0.92 -16.09
N TYR A 158 7.43 -1.06 -15.64
CA TYR A 158 6.71 -0.07 -14.85
C TYR A 158 6.23 -0.74 -13.56
N SER A 159 6.63 -0.21 -12.41
CA SER A 159 6.39 -0.81 -11.10
C SER A 159 5.64 0.17 -10.21
N TYR A 160 4.36 -0.11 -9.95
CA TYR A 160 3.60 0.58 -8.93
C TYR A 160 3.88 -0.01 -7.56
N ARG A 161 4.08 0.87 -6.59
CA ARG A 161 3.94 0.58 -5.17
C ARG A 161 2.69 1.26 -4.66
N VAL A 162 1.76 0.48 -4.15
CA VAL A 162 0.51 0.95 -3.58
C VAL A 162 0.52 0.65 -2.09
N LEU A 163 0.29 1.67 -1.29
CA LEU A 163 0.06 1.57 0.14
C LEU A 163 -1.40 1.91 0.42
N ILE A 164 -2.13 0.96 1.00
CA ILE A 164 -3.54 1.10 1.37
C ILE A 164 -3.60 1.44 2.85
N HIS A 165 -4.03 2.67 3.14
CA HIS A 165 -4.15 3.19 4.50
C HIS A 165 -5.47 2.79 5.14
N ASP A 166 -6.57 2.86 4.38
CA ASP A 166 -7.91 2.48 4.83
C ASP A 166 -8.53 1.45 3.88
N PRO A 167 -8.61 0.16 4.22
CA PRO A 167 -9.23 -0.85 3.35
C PRO A 167 -10.76 -0.74 3.25
N HIS A 168 -11.39 0.16 4.02
CA HIS A 168 -12.84 0.34 4.09
C HIS A 168 -13.35 1.56 3.32
N TYR A 169 -12.53 2.15 2.44
CA TYR A 169 -12.99 3.21 1.55
C TYR A 169 -14.18 2.76 0.69
N ARG A 170 -15.07 3.71 0.34
CA ARG A 170 -16.22 3.43 -0.54
C ARG A 170 -15.84 3.40 -2.01
N LYS A 171 -14.97 4.32 -2.44
CA LYS A 171 -14.49 4.47 -3.81
C LYS A 171 -13.23 5.33 -3.84
N LEU A 172 -12.21 4.93 -4.61
CA LEU A 172 -10.96 5.67 -4.72
C LEU A 172 -11.04 6.87 -5.67
N ASN A 173 -11.76 6.76 -6.80
CA ASN A 173 -11.82 7.79 -7.85
C ASN A 173 -10.43 8.30 -8.24
N LEU A 174 -9.52 7.36 -8.55
CA LEU A 174 -8.16 7.71 -8.94
C LEU A 174 -8.19 8.41 -10.29
N PRO A 175 -7.38 9.47 -10.47
CA PRO A 175 -7.24 10.08 -11.78
C PRO A 175 -6.51 9.10 -12.70
N LEU A 176 -7.09 8.85 -13.89
CA LEU A 176 -6.50 7.93 -14.88
C LEU A 176 -5.13 8.43 -15.38
N TYR A 177 -4.97 9.74 -15.43
CA TYR A 177 -3.78 10.45 -15.89
C TYR A 177 -3.18 11.26 -14.76
N GLN A 178 -1.88 11.53 -14.82
CA GLN A 178 -1.27 12.47 -13.90
C GLN A 178 -1.96 13.85 -14.03
N PRO A 179 -2.55 14.41 -12.95
CA PRO A 179 -3.08 15.76 -13.00
C PRO A 179 -1.95 16.73 -13.35
N SER A 180 -2.19 17.68 -14.26
CA SER A 180 -1.22 18.75 -14.49
C SER A 180 -1.08 19.58 -13.21
N GLU A 181 0.12 20.07 -12.90
CA GLU A 181 0.38 20.83 -11.67
C GLU A 181 -0.59 22.03 -11.50
N ALA A 182 -1.03 22.62 -12.61
CA ALA A 182 -2.02 23.70 -12.66
C ALA A 182 -3.41 23.31 -12.09
N SER A 183 -3.83 22.05 -12.28
CA SER A 183 -5.10 21.54 -11.76
C SER A 183 -5.06 21.28 -10.24
N VAL A 184 -3.90 20.86 -9.71
CA VAL A 184 -3.69 20.62 -8.27
C VAL A 184 -3.67 21.94 -7.50
N GLN A 185 -3.08 22.99 -8.08
CA GLN A 185 -3.10 24.34 -7.50
C GLN A 185 -4.52 24.91 -7.44
N SER A 186 -5.30 24.75 -8.51
CA SER A 186 -6.68 25.24 -8.58
C SER A 186 -7.61 24.51 -7.58
N ALA A 187 -7.40 23.20 -7.37
CA ALA A 187 -8.15 22.42 -6.38
C ALA A 187 -7.74 22.76 -4.93
N ARG A 188 -6.46 23.02 -4.66
CA ARG A 188 -6.01 23.53 -3.35
C ARG A 188 -6.56 24.92 -3.08
N GLN A 189 -6.58 25.80 -4.07
CA GLN A 189 -7.05 27.18 -3.94
C GLN A 189 -8.56 27.26 -3.63
N ASN A 190 -9.36 26.32 -4.15
CA ASN A 190 -10.78 26.21 -3.82
C ASN A 190 -11.08 25.57 -2.45
N ASN A 191 -10.17 24.76 -1.90
CA ASN A 191 -10.35 24.10 -0.60
C ASN A 191 -9.62 24.79 0.56
N SER A 192 -8.76 25.77 0.29
CA SER A 192 -8.22 26.66 1.31
C SER A 192 -9.25 27.72 1.73
N GLY A 193 -10.35 27.27 2.35
CA GLY A 193 -11.18 28.09 3.24
C GLY A 193 -10.45 28.42 4.55
N HIS A 194 -9.17 28.79 4.47
CA HIS A 194 -8.45 29.34 5.60
C HIS A 194 -8.91 30.78 5.75
N ALA A 195 -9.67 31.04 6.81
CA ALA A 195 -9.92 32.39 7.28
C ALA A 195 -8.56 33.13 7.33
N PRO A 196 -8.44 34.33 6.72
CA PRO A 196 -7.16 35.02 6.67
C PRO A 196 -6.71 35.24 8.10
N ILE A 197 -5.53 34.70 8.45
CA ILE A 197 -4.88 34.95 9.73
C ILE A 197 -4.67 36.46 9.77
N ARG A 198 -5.53 37.14 10.53
CA ARG A 198 -5.52 38.60 10.66
C ARG A 198 -4.24 38.94 11.39
N PHE A 199 -3.35 39.68 10.73
CA PHE A 199 -2.04 40.15 11.22
C PHE A 199 -1.99 40.55 12.71
N TRP A 200 -3.09 41.08 13.27
CA TRP A 200 -3.23 41.36 14.71
C TRP A 200 -3.01 40.11 15.60
N GLN A 201 -3.46 38.92 15.22
CA GLN A 201 -3.26 37.70 16.04
C GLN A 201 -1.77 37.36 16.23
N VAL A 202 -0.94 37.61 15.21
CA VAL A 202 0.53 37.39 15.31
C VAL A 202 1.16 38.44 16.24
N ALA A 203 0.72 39.70 16.17
CA ALA A 203 1.18 40.75 17.06
C ALA A 203 0.84 40.47 18.54
N LEU A 204 -0.33 39.87 18.80
CA LEU A 204 -0.76 39.54 20.17
C LEU A 204 0.09 38.41 20.78
N ILE A 205 0.43 37.38 20.00
CA ILE A 205 1.31 36.28 20.46
C ILE A 205 2.73 36.81 20.72
N ALA A 206 3.26 37.67 19.87
CA ALA A 206 4.58 38.28 20.06
C ALA A 206 4.63 39.16 21.33
N ALA A 207 3.58 39.91 21.62
CA ALA A 207 3.50 40.74 22.82
C ALA A 207 3.48 39.90 24.11
N VAL A 208 2.74 38.78 24.14
CA VAL A 208 2.70 37.88 25.29
C VAL A 208 4.06 37.24 25.56
N ALA A 209 4.79 36.85 24.51
CA ALA A 209 6.13 36.29 24.64
C ALA A 209 7.15 37.30 25.20
N ALA A 210 7.06 38.58 24.78
CA ALA A 210 7.95 39.64 25.28
C ALA A 210 7.72 39.95 26.77
N ILE A 211 6.47 39.92 27.24
CA ILE A 211 6.14 40.16 28.66
C ILE A 211 6.66 39.02 29.53
N ALA A 212 6.52 37.76 29.09
CA ALA A 212 7.04 36.61 29.81
C ALA A 212 8.58 36.65 29.93
N GLY A 213 9.29 37.00 28.85
CA GLY A 213 10.75 37.16 28.87
C GLY A 213 11.23 38.30 29.78
N GLY A 214 10.52 39.44 29.77
CA GLY A 214 10.85 40.58 30.63
C GLY A 214 10.70 40.29 32.13
N LEU A 215 9.69 39.52 32.51
CA LEU A 215 9.47 39.14 33.92
C LEU A 215 10.56 38.21 34.46
N VAL A 216 11.06 37.27 33.63
CA VAL A 216 12.15 36.38 34.03
C VAL A 216 13.46 37.16 34.19
N TYR A 217 13.75 38.11 33.29
CA TYR A 217 14.95 38.94 33.39
C TYR A 217 14.96 39.83 34.64
N MET A 218 13.82 40.46 34.96
CA MET A 218 13.66 41.25 36.19
C MET A 218 13.80 40.41 37.47
N ALA A 219 13.31 39.17 37.47
CA ALA A 219 13.45 38.28 38.62
C ALA A 219 14.91 37.84 38.85
N MET A 220 15.68 37.62 37.78
CA MET A 220 17.11 37.31 37.89
C MET A 220 17.94 38.54 38.30
N ALA A 221 17.65 39.72 37.77
CA ALA A 221 18.39 40.94 38.07
C ALA A 221 18.23 41.45 39.51
N ARG A 222 17.18 41.02 40.22
CA ARG A 222 16.92 41.41 41.62
C ARG A 222 17.60 40.51 42.66
N ASN A 223 18.14 39.37 42.23
CA ASN A 223 18.84 38.39 43.06
C ASN A 223 20.37 38.38 42.84
N ALA A 224 20.89 39.35 42.09
CA ALA A 224 22.32 39.63 41.93
C ALA A 224 22.66 40.92 42.68
#